data_AF-G5JBD9-F1
#
_entry.id   AF-G5JBD9-F1
#
_cell.length_a   1.000
_cell.length_b   1.000
_cell.length_c   1.000
_cell.angle_alpha   90.00
_cell.angle_beta   90.00
_cell.angle_gamma   90.00
#
_symmetry.space_group_name_H-M   'P 1'
#
loop_
_entity.id
_entity.type
_entity.pdbx_description
1 polymer ?
#
loop_
_entity_poly.entity_id
_entity_poly.type
_entity_poly.pdbx_seq_one_letter_code
_entity_poly.pdbx_strand_id
1 'polypeptide(L)'
;MGSLTLKKEIIKKGVEPDACYYLKNEPLVRQKQNITLDLDPPPDLVLEIDMSNSSLNKLPIYAALGVAEIWRYNGNNLTGFIFNNDSQDYQESQYSLAFPWLELSQLLPFLQQSLQDGETKTLRNFRQWVRRFS
;
A
#
# COMPACT_ATOMS: atom_id res chain seq x y z
N MET A 1 -16.52 7.70 -1.12
CA MET A 1 -16.29 8.16 0.27
C MET A 1 -16.21 6.93 1.19
N GLY A 2 -15.08 6.21 1.18
CA GLY A 2 -14.87 5.01 2.03
C GLY A 2 -13.59 5.07 2.89
N SER A 3 -12.86 6.19 2.84
CA SER A 3 -11.51 6.32 3.41
C SER A 3 -11.49 6.72 4.90
N LEU A 4 -12.57 7.28 5.45
CA LEU A 4 -12.55 7.85 6.80
C LEU A 4 -12.82 6.81 7.91
N THR A 5 -13.64 5.79 7.65
CA THR A 5 -14.03 4.82 8.69
C THR A 5 -12.99 3.73 8.89
N LEU A 6 -12.38 3.22 7.81
CA LEU A 6 -11.29 2.24 7.89
C LEU A 6 -10.05 2.80 8.59
N LYS A 7 -9.64 4.03 8.24
CA LYS A 7 -8.51 4.71 8.89
C LYS A 7 -8.68 4.69 10.41
N LYS A 8 -9.90 4.93 10.92
CA LYS A 8 -10.19 4.90 12.36
C LYS A 8 -9.94 3.53 13.02
N GLU A 9 -10.27 2.42 12.37
CA GLU A 9 -10.07 1.07 12.96
C GLU A 9 -8.60 0.65 12.94
N ILE A 10 -7.86 0.96 11.88
CA ILE A 10 -6.41 0.72 11.85
C ILE A 10 -5.72 1.58 12.92
N ILE A 11 -6.13 2.85 13.06
CA ILE A 11 -5.65 3.76 14.12
C ILE A 11 -5.95 3.18 15.52
N LYS A 12 -7.15 2.62 15.74
CA LYS A 12 -7.48 1.95 17.01
C LYS A 12 -6.58 0.75 17.32
N LYS A 13 -6.13 0.03 16.30
CA LYS A 13 -5.15 -1.06 16.44
C LYS A 13 -3.70 -0.54 16.53
N GLY A 14 -3.51 0.77 16.67
CA GLY A 14 -2.24 1.42 17.00
C GLY A 14 -1.42 1.87 15.80
N VAL A 15 -1.97 1.83 14.58
CA VAL A 15 -1.23 2.22 13.37
C VAL A 15 -2.05 3.13 12.47
N GLU A 16 -1.43 4.18 11.98
CA GLU A 16 -2.02 5.02 10.93
C GLU A 16 -1.21 4.85 9.63
N PRO A 17 -1.76 4.15 8.61
CA PRO A 17 -1.16 4.12 7.29
C PRO A 17 -1.36 5.45 6.56
N ASP A 18 -0.38 5.86 5.76
CA ASP A 18 -0.54 6.99 4.86
C ASP A 18 -1.69 6.73 3.87
N ALA A 19 -1.66 5.56 3.22
CA ALA A 19 -2.75 5.05 2.41
C ALA A 19 -2.91 3.53 2.49
N CYS A 20 -4.13 3.05 2.25
CA CYS A 20 -4.43 1.63 2.15
C CYS A 20 -5.51 1.41 1.09
N TYR A 21 -5.43 0.27 0.41
CA TYR A 21 -6.22 -0.05 -0.77
C TYR A 21 -6.80 -1.46 -0.66
N TYR A 22 -8.11 -1.53 -0.85
CA TYR A 22 -8.79 -2.78 -1.17
C TYR A 22 -8.78 -2.95 -2.68
N LEU A 23 -8.18 -4.04 -3.15
CA LEU A 23 -8.05 -4.43 -4.54
C LEU A 23 -8.87 -5.70 -4.77
N LYS A 24 -8.34 -6.86 -4.39
CA LYS A 24 -9.06 -8.13 -4.49
C LYS A 24 -10.18 -8.23 -3.46
N ASN A 25 -9.98 -7.65 -2.27
CA ASN A 25 -10.95 -7.64 -1.18
C ASN A 25 -12.03 -6.54 -1.33
N GLU A 26 -11.93 -5.67 -2.35
CA GLU A 26 -12.86 -4.56 -2.56
C GLU A 26 -14.34 -4.97 -2.65
N PRO A 27 -14.72 -6.04 -3.38
CA PRO A 27 -16.12 -6.47 -3.46
C PRO A 27 -16.70 -6.88 -2.10
N LEU A 28 -15.85 -7.32 -1.16
CA LEU A 28 -16.25 -7.79 0.17
C LEU A 28 -16.55 -6.63 1.14
N VAL A 29 -16.08 -5.42 0.82
CA VAL A 29 -16.21 -4.23 1.68
C VAL A 29 -16.97 -3.07 1.04
N ARG A 30 -17.22 -3.09 -0.28
CA ARG A 30 -17.85 -2.00 -1.07
C ARG A 30 -19.14 -1.41 -0.47
N GLN A 31 -19.96 -2.22 0.19
CA GLN A 31 -21.25 -1.78 0.75
C GLN A 31 -21.24 -1.60 2.28
N LYS A 32 -20.08 -1.77 2.91
CA LYS A 32 -19.96 -1.65 4.37
C LYS A 32 -19.67 -0.20 4.75
N GLN A 33 -20.55 0.38 5.57
CA GLN A 33 -20.35 1.73 6.11
C GLN A 33 -19.30 1.75 7.23
N ASN A 34 -19.19 0.63 7.95
CA ASN A 34 -18.18 0.37 8.97
C ASN A 34 -17.48 -0.94 8.61
N ILE A 35 -16.16 -0.89 8.47
CA ILE A 35 -15.31 -2.06 8.23
C ILE A 35 -14.63 -2.38 9.56
N THR A 36 -14.74 -3.61 10.05
CA THR A 36 -14.10 -4.07 11.29
C THR A 36 -13.17 -5.23 10.96
N LEU A 37 -11.87 -5.05 11.22
CA LEU A 37 -10.82 -6.02 10.84
C LEU A 37 -10.91 -7.38 11.57
N ASP A 38 -11.80 -7.53 12.55
CA ASP A 38 -12.08 -8.81 13.21
C ASP A 38 -13.08 -9.67 12.41
N LEU A 39 -13.88 -9.05 11.55
CA LEU A 39 -14.95 -9.69 10.77
C LEU A 39 -14.76 -9.53 9.26
N ASP A 40 -14.09 -8.46 8.86
CA ASP A 40 -13.87 -8.07 7.48
C ASP A 40 -12.41 -8.34 7.08
N PRO A 41 -12.17 -8.65 5.80
CA PRO A 41 -10.80 -8.87 5.33
C PRO A 41 -9.97 -7.58 5.51
N PRO A 42 -8.66 -7.70 5.74
CA PRO A 42 -7.76 -6.56 5.75
C PRO A 42 -7.60 -5.95 4.35
N PRO A 43 -7.07 -4.71 4.25
CA PRO A 43 -6.68 -4.15 2.96
C PRO A 43 -5.63 -5.04 2.28
N ASP A 44 -5.70 -5.13 0.97
CA ASP A 44 -4.76 -5.93 0.18
C ASP A 44 -3.37 -5.28 0.15
N LEU A 45 -3.34 -3.95 0.06
CA LEU A 45 -2.11 -3.15 -0.09
C LEU A 45 -2.13 -1.96 0.88
N VAL A 46 -1.05 -1.79 1.63
CA VAL A 46 -0.77 -0.60 2.45
C VAL A 46 0.41 0.16 1.84
N LEU A 47 0.33 1.49 1.83
CA LEU A 47 1.42 2.38 1.46
C LEU A 47 1.86 3.18 2.69
N GLU A 48 3.15 3.14 2.97
CA GLU A 48 3.83 3.90 4.02
C GLU A 48 4.86 4.85 3.40
N ILE A 49 4.83 6.11 3.80
CA ILE A 49 5.78 7.14 3.42
C ILE A 49 6.68 7.40 4.63
N ASP A 50 7.79 6.67 4.70
CA ASP A 50 8.73 6.77 5.80
C ASP A 50 9.86 7.76 5.50
N MET A 51 9.56 9.05 5.65
CA MET A 51 10.60 10.09 5.59
C MET A 51 11.45 10.15 6.87
N SER A 52 11.10 9.39 7.93
CA SER A 52 11.71 9.50 9.26
C SER A 52 11.82 8.17 10.01
N ASN A 53 12.58 7.19 9.49
CA ASN A 53 13.15 5.99 10.13
C ASN A 53 12.31 5.23 11.19
N SER A 54 11.00 5.45 11.26
CA SER A 54 10.12 5.05 12.39
C SER A 54 9.04 4.06 11.94
N SER A 55 8.94 3.79 10.63
CA SER A 55 7.97 2.85 10.07
C SER A 55 8.29 1.38 10.35
N LEU A 56 9.55 1.04 10.67
CA LEU A 56 9.95 -0.34 10.98
C LEU A 56 9.18 -0.92 12.18
N ASN A 57 8.66 -0.08 13.07
CA ASN A 57 7.84 -0.51 14.20
C ASN A 57 6.41 -0.94 13.82
N LYS A 58 5.95 -0.64 12.59
CA LYS A 58 4.57 -0.91 12.15
C LYS A 58 4.40 -2.27 11.47
N LEU A 59 5.48 -2.85 10.88
CA LEU A 59 5.40 -4.12 10.16
C LEU A 59 4.80 -5.26 11.00
N PRO A 60 5.21 -5.48 12.27
CA PRO A 60 4.61 -6.54 13.09
C PRO A 60 3.11 -6.35 13.34
N ILE A 61 2.63 -5.10 13.39
CA ILE A 61 1.21 -4.80 13.59
C ILE A 61 0.43 -5.14 12.31
N TYR A 62 0.97 -4.80 11.13
CA TYR A 62 0.36 -5.19 9.86
C TYR A 62 0.37 -6.71 9.64
N ALA A 63 1.39 -7.41 10.12
CA ALA A 63 1.45 -8.88 10.11
C ALA A 63 0.31 -9.46 10.96
N ALA A 64 0.13 -8.94 12.18
CA ALA A 64 -0.98 -9.34 13.05
C ALA A 64 -2.37 -9.01 12.46
N LEU A 65 -2.45 -8.00 11.58
CA LEU A 65 -3.66 -7.65 10.82
C LEU A 65 -3.87 -8.50 9.57
N GLY A 66 -2.88 -9.29 9.14
CA GLY A 66 -2.96 -10.12 7.93
C GLY A 66 -2.95 -9.33 6.62
N VAL A 67 -2.35 -8.13 6.61
CA VAL A 67 -2.18 -7.35 5.37
C VAL A 67 -1.24 -8.11 4.43
N ALA A 68 -1.64 -8.32 3.18
CA ALA A 68 -0.89 -9.17 2.26
C ALA A 68 0.37 -8.48 1.71
N GLU A 69 0.31 -7.18 1.47
CA GLU A 69 1.37 -6.41 0.84
C GLU A 69 1.51 -5.00 1.43
N ILE A 70 2.74 -4.57 1.64
CA ILE A 70 3.08 -3.20 2.06
C ILE A 70 4.09 -2.62 1.09
N TRP A 71 3.85 -1.41 0.61
CA TRP A 71 4.82 -0.60 -0.10
C TRP A 71 5.36 0.47 0.83
N ARG A 72 6.67 0.53 1.00
CA ARG A 72 7.34 1.55 1.81
C ARG A 72 8.17 2.45 0.91
N TYR A 73 7.85 3.73 0.88
CA TYR A 73 8.67 4.75 0.25
C TYR A 73 9.48 5.51 1.30
N ASN A 74 10.80 5.47 1.22
CA ASN A 74 11.68 6.14 2.20
C ASN A 74 12.19 7.53 1.76
N GLY A 75 11.58 8.11 0.73
CA GLY A 75 12.06 9.35 0.09
C GLY A 75 13.04 9.12 -1.07
N ASN A 76 13.65 7.94 -1.17
CA ASN A 76 14.61 7.60 -2.22
C ASN A 76 14.25 6.32 -2.98
N ASN A 77 13.81 5.29 -2.26
CA ASN A 77 13.47 3.97 -2.78
C ASN A 77 12.06 3.55 -2.38
N LEU A 78 11.43 2.74 -3.23
CA LEU A 78 10.15 2.11 -3.00
C LEU A 78 10.40 0.60 -2.83
N THR A 79 10.20 0.09 -1.62
CA THR A 79 10.42 -1.31 -1.27
C THR A 79 9.08 -1.99 -1.01
N GLY A 80 8.86 -3.14 -1.63
CA GLY A 80 7.70 -3.98 -1.37
C GLY A 80 8.00 -4.95 -0.23
N PHE A 81 6.99 -5.24 0.57
CA PHE A 81 7.02 -6.21 1.65
C PHE A 81 5.81 -7.12 1.48
N ILE A 82 6.05 -8.41 1.27
CA ILE A 82 5.01 -9.41 1.09
C ILE A 82 4.91 -10.24 2.37
N PHE A 83 3.69 -10.38 2.88
CA PHE A 83 3.46 -11.18 4.08
C PHE A 83 3.67 -12.67 3.79
N ASN A 84 4.50 -13.32 4.60
CA ASN A 84 4.78 -14.74 4.51
C ASN A 84 4.08 -15.46 5.68
N ASN A 85 3.12 -16.32 5.33
CA ASN A 85 2.34 -17.08 6.31
C ASN A 85 3.16 -18.08 7.12
N ASP A 86 4.26 -18.61 6.57
CA ASP A 86 5.09 -19.61 7.25
C ASP A 86 5.95 -18.96 8.34
N SER A 87 6.56 -17.81 8.04
CA SER A 87 7.38 -17.07 9.00
C SER A 87 6.57 -16.09 9.86
N GLN A 88 5.30 -15.85 9.54
CA GLN A 88 4.45 -14.82 10.17
C GLN A 88 5.10 -13.43 10.15
N ASP A 89 5.83 -13.12 9.07
CA ASP A 89 6.58 -11.86 8.91
C ASP A 89 6.62 -11.43 7.45
N TYR A 90 7.15 -10.25 7.18
CA TYR A 90 7.29 -9.70 5.85
C TYR A 90 8.64 -10.02 5.21
N GLN A 91 8.59 -10.35 3.92
CA GLN A 91 9.78 -10.51 3.08
C GLN A 91 9.85 -9.36 2.08
N GLU A 92 11.04 -8.78 1.92
CA GLU A 92 11.28 -7.76 0.90
C GLU A 92 11.08 -8.34 -0.50
N SER A 93 10.40 -7.56 -1.35
CA SER A 93 10.14 -7.90 -2.74
C SER A 93 10.35 -6.68 -3.64
N GLN A 94 10.93 -6.94 -4.80
CA GLN A 94 11.07 -5.95 -5.88
C GLN A 94 9.80 -5.85 -6.73
N TYR A 95 8.97 -6.89 -6.72
CA TYR A 95 7.74 -6.99 -7.51
C TYR A 95 6.51 -6.92 -6.61
N SER A 96 5.44 -6.34 -7.15
CA SER A 96 4.17 -6.28 -6.43
C SER A 96 3.42 -7.61 -6.43
N LEU A 97 2.81 -7.95 -5.30
CA LEU A 97 1.86 -9.06 -5.21
C LEU A 97 0.52 -8.72 -5.87
N ALA A 98 0.02 -7.50 -5.66
CA ALA A 98 -1.22 -7.02 -6.25
C ALA A 98 -1.11 -6.79 -7.77
N PHE A 99 0.06 -6.38 -8.25
CA PHE A 99 0.36 -6.14 -9.66
C PHE A 99 1.61 -6.95 -10.08
N PRO A 100 1.48 -8.24 -10.43
CA PRO A 100 2.63 -9.12 -10.68
C PRO A 100 3.58 -8.68 -11.80
N TRP A 101 3.10 -7.84 -12.72
CA TRP A 101 3.88 -7.27 -13.83
C TRP A 101 4.69 -6.03 -13.42
N LEU A 102 4.45 -5.48 -12.23
CA LEU A 102 5.02 -4.24 -11.77
C LEU A 102 6.24 -4.49 -10.90
N GLU A 103 7.41 -4.09 -11.40
CA GLU A 103 8.59 -3.88 -10.57
C GLU A 103 8.49 -2.50 -9.90
N LEU A 104 8.59 -2.43 -8.58
CA LEU A 104 8.32 -1.21 -7.81
C LEU A 104 9.30 -0.08 -8.10
N SER A 105 10.53 -0.42 -8.50
CA SER A 105 11.55 0.55 -8.93
C SER A 105 11.08 1.40 -10.12
N GLN A 106 10.20 0.86 -10.98
CA GLN A 106 9.65 1.55 -12.15
C GLN A 106 8.72 2.71 -11.77
N LEU A 107 8.24 2.76 -10.53
CA LEU A 107 7.45 3.88 -10.02
C LEU A 107 8.31 5.08 -9.60
N LEU A 108 9.60 4.88 -9.29
CA LEU A 108 10.49 5.93 -8.78
C LEU A 108 10.60 7.14 -9.71
N PRO A 109 10.75 6.99 -11.05
CA PRO A 109 10.82 8.15 -11.94
C PRO A 109 9.55 9.00 -11.89
N PHE A 110 8.37 8.39 -11.73
CA PHE A 110 7.11 9.12 -11.62
C PHE A 110 7.01 9.87 -10.29
N LEU A 111 7.45 9.26 -9.18
CA LEU A 111 7.49 9.93 -7.88
C LEU A 111 8.40 11.17 -7.91
N GLN A 112 9.58 11.05 -8.53
CA GLN A 112 10.51 12.16 -8.70
C GLN A 112 9.98 13.24 -9.65
N GLN A 113 9.37 12.84 -10.78
CA GLN A 113 8.75 13.77 -11.71
C GLN A 113 7.61 14.56 -11.08
N SER A 114 6.80 13.95 -10.21
CA SER A 114 5.70 14.64 -9.52
C SER A 114 6.20 15.85 -8.72
N LEU A 115 7.39 15.77 -8.14
CA LEU A 115 8.00 16.86 -7.37
C LEU A 115 8.52 18.00 -8.25
N GLN A 116 8.86 17.73 -9.53
CA GLN A 116 9.44 18.71 -10.45
C GLN A 116 8.42 19.30 -11.43
N ASP A 117 7.61 18.45 -12.05
CA ASP A 117 6.71 18.75 -13.16
C ASP A 117 5.25 18.99 -12.71
N GLY A 118 4.96 18.73 -11.43
CA GLY A 118 3.63 18.75 -10.85
C GLY A 118 2.83 17.46 -11.07
N GLU A 119 1.80 17.28 -10.23
CA GLU A 119 1.01 16.06 -10.14
C GLU A 119 0.24 15.75 -11.45
N THR A 120 -0.40 16.75 -12.06
CA THR A 120 -1.26 16.56 -13.24
C THR A 120 -0.50 15.99 -14.46
N LYS A 121 0.70 16.51 -14.73
CA LYS A 121 1.52 16.07 -15.88
C LYS A 121 2.06 14.67 -15.64
N THR A 122 2.51 14.41 -14.41
CA THR A 122 3.02 13.10 -13.98
C THR A 122 1.94 12.02 -14.04
N LEU A 123 0.75 12.29 -13.54
CA LEU A 123 -0.39 11.35 -13.61
C LEU A 123 -0.76 11.01 -15.05
N ARG A 124 -0.70 11.98 -15.97
CA ARG A 124 -0.95 11.70 -17.40
C ARG A 124 0.10 10.75 -17.97
N ASN A 125 1.38 11.00 -17.71
CA ASN A 125 2.48 10.15 -18.18
C ASN A 125 2.40 8.75 -17.58
N PHE A 126 2.12 8.65 -16.28
CA PHE A 126 1.91 7.39 -15.58
C PHE A 126 0.78 6.57 -16.21
N ARG A 127 -0.39 7.17 -16.45
CA ARG A 127 -1.52 6.49 -17.11
C ARG A 127 -1.17 5.99 -18.52
N GLN A 128 -0.38 6.74 -19.29
CA GLN A 128 0.08 6.29 -20.60
C GLN A 128 1.05 5.11 -20.52
N TRP A 129 1.91 5.10 -19.51
CA TRP A 129 2.84 4.02 -19.26
C TRP A 129 2.13 2.72 -18.84
N VAL A 130 1.19 2.79 -17.88
CA VAL A 130 0.41 1.62 -17.43
C VAL A 130 -0.34 0.95 -18.59
N ARG A 131 -0.86 1.73 -19.54
CA ARG A 131 -1.57 1.19 -20.73
C ARG A 131 -0.73 0.29 -21.62
N ARG A 132 0.60 0.27 -21.46
CA ARG A 132 1.48 -0.63 -22.22
C ARG A 132 1.46 -2.07 -21.70
N PHE A 133 0.87 -2.28 -20.52
CA PHE A 133 0.79 -3.57 -19.83
C PHE A 133 -0.65 -4.12 -19.74
N SER A 134 -1.62 -3.43 -20.37
CA SER A 134 -3.05 -3.76 -20.40
C SER A 134 -3.51 -4.20 -21.77
#